data_AF-A0A3D4I1P6-F1
#
_entry.id   AF-A0A3D4I1P6-F1
#
_cell.length_a   1.000
_cell.length_b   1.000
_cell.length_c   1.000
_cell.angle_alpha   90.00
_cell.angle_beta   90.00
_cell.angle_gamma   90.00
#
_symmetry.space_group_name_H-M   'P 1'
#
loop_
_entity.id
_entity.type
_entity.pdbx_description
1 polymer ?
#
loop_
_entity_poly.entity_id
_entity_poly.type
_entity_poly.pdbx_seq_one_letter_code
_entity_poly.pdbx_strand_id
1 'polypeptide(L)'
;MEENEPSNNGFCRYLFAGFIIFAAFAACVYRLVDWQIINGSKFLELSNHTSVVTISMDAARGEILDSDGNGLAVNKTGYALVFNKIYMDSGSENKTIIGLIRLLDKRGEKWEDTLPIEINEKGGYQFKSGEEKEIKKLKSKDFLDVNSYATAAECMKYLADQYDCNGYSAKDTRDIVSVRYNMTKDGFSNSTPYTFAEDVDKDTVLIVSENSNKLQGISVKITTKRLYPDGTLLPHILGTIGA
;
A
#
# COMPACT_ATOMS: atom_id res chain seq x y z
N MET A 1 2.90 -64.40 -62.46
CA MET A 1 3.92 -64.27 -61.41
C MET A 1 4.66 -62.99 -61.75
N GLU A 2 4.67 -61.92 -60.98
CA GLU A 2 4.24 -61.57 -59.62
C GLU A 2 4.13 -60.03 -59.59
N GLU A 3 3.45 -59.52 -58.57
CA GLU A 3 3.26 -58.11 -58.19
C GLU A 3 4.51 -57.20 -58.26
N ASN A 4 4.29 -55.87 -58.26
CA ASN A 4 5.07 -54.78 -57.61
C ASN A 4 4.87 -53.47 -58.41
N GLU A 5 4.47 -52.29 -57.91
CA GLU A 5 4.01 -51.70 -56.64
C GLU A 5 3.23 -50.42 -57.06
N PRO A 6 2.17 -49.97 -56.38
CA PRO A 6 1.50 -48.72 -56.75
C PRO A 6 2.42 -47.52 -56.43
N SER A 7 2.65 -46.65 -57.43
CA SER A 7 3.54 -45.50 -57.32
C SER A 7 3.18 -44.61 -56.12
N ASN A 8 4.14 -44.49 -55.21
CA ASN A 8 4.04 -43.88 -53.89
C ASN A 8 4.02 -42.32 -53.93
N ASN A 9 3.25 -41.72 -54.83
CA ASN A 9 3.30 -40.28 -55.12
C ASN A 9 2.45 -39.43 -54.17
N GLY A 10 1.49 -40.03 -53.46
CA GLY A 10 0.74 -39.39 -52.38
C GLY A 10 1.53 -39.36 -51.07
N PHE A 11 2.17 -40.49 -50.72
CA PHE A 11 2.91 -40.65 -49.46
C PHE A 11 4.17 -39.79 -49.41
N CYS A 12 4.89 -39.62 -50.53
CA CYS A 12 6.03 -38.69 -50.60
C CYS A 12 5.65 -37.23 -50.32
N ARG A 13 4.44 -36.79 -50.71
CA ARG A 13 3.95 -35.43 -50.43
C ARG A 13 3.58 -35.26 -48.96
N TYR A 14 2.96 -36.29 -48.34
CA TYR A 14 2.67 -36.28 -46.91
C TYR A 14 3.94 -36.39 -46.05
N LEU A 15 4.95 -37.16 -46.48
CA LEU A 15 6.26 -37.20 -45.84
C LEU A 15 6.97 -35.85 -45.88
N PHE A 16 6.93 -35.18 -47.04
CA PHE A 16 7.52 -33.85 -47.19
C PHE A 16 6.79 -32.79 -46.36
N ALA A 17 5.45 -32.82 -46.33
CA ALA A 17 4.66 -31.94 -45.47
C ALA A 17 4.91 -32.21 -43.97
N GLY A 18 5.03 -33.48 -43.57
CA GLY A 18 5.40 -33.87 -42.21
C GLY A 18 6.79 -33.38 -41.81
N PHE A 19 7.76 -33.45 -42.72
CA PHE A 19 9.11 -32.93 -42.48
C PHE A 19 9.12 -31.41 -42.28
N ILE A 20 8.34 -30.65 -43.07
CA ILE A 20 8.22 -29.20 -42.90
C ILE A 20 7.60 -28.84 -41.54
N ILE A 21 6.54 -29.54 -41.14
CA ILE A 21 5.90 -29.32 -39.83
C ILE A 21 6.87 -29.68 -38.70
N PHE A 22 7.61 -30.78 -38.81
CA PHE A 22 8.61 -31.17 -37.84
C PHE A 22 9.74 -30.15 -37.73
N ALA A 23 10.22 -29.62 -38.85
CA ALA A 23 11.24 -28.56 -38.87
C ALA A 23 10.73 -27.26 -38.22
N ALA A 24 9.48 -26.87 -38.46
CA ALA A 24 8.87 -25.72 -37.79
C ALA A 24 8.76 -25.94 -36.27
N PHE A 25 8.36 -27.14 -35.84
CA PHE A 25 8.33 -27.49 -34.41
C PHE A 25 9.73 -27.47 -33.79
N ALA A 26 10.74 -28.01 -34.47
CA ALA A 26 12.12 -28.00 -34.00
C ALA A 26 12.66 -26.56 -33.86
N ALA A 27 12.31 -25.66 -34.79
CA ALA A 27 12.66 -24.24 -34.69
C ALA A 27 11.99 -23.54 -33.50
N CYS A 28 10.72 -23.87 -33.21
CA CYS A 28 10.04 -23.40 -32.01
C CYS A 28 10.70 -23.91 -30.73
N VAL A 29 11.05 -25.20 -30.66
CA VAL A 29 11.74 -25.78 -29.48
C VAL A 29 13.11 -25.15 -29.29
N TYR A 30 13.88 -24.94 -30.36
CA TYR A 30 15.16 -24.25 -30.29
C TYR A 30 15.02 -22.81 -29.76
N ARG A 31 14.02 -22.06 -30.24
CA ARG A 31 13.72 -20.73 -29.70
C ARG A 31 13.31 -20.76 -28.23
N LEU A 32 12.56 -21.77 -27.80
CA LEU A 32 12.18 -21.93 -26.40
C LEU A 32 13.40 -22.23 -25.52
N VAL A 33 14.32 -23.08 -25.99
CA VAL A 33 15.58 -23.37 -25.28
C VAL A 33 16.44 -22.10 -25.14
N ASP A 34 16.53 -21.27 -26.18
CA ASP A 34 17.25 -20.00 -26.11
C ASP A 34 16.65 -19.04 -25.07
N TRP A 35 15.32 -18.94 -25.01
CA TRP A 35 14.64 -18.09 -24.04
C TRP A 35 14.69 -18.64 -22.61
N GLN A 36 14.58 -19.96 -22.43
CA GLN A 36 14.50 -20.59 -21.12
C GLN A 36 15.87 -20.92 -20.51
N ILE A 37 16.83 -21.38 -21.31
CA ILE A 37 18.15 -21.86 -20.83
C ILE A 37 19.22 -20.78 -20.99
N ILE A 38 19.32 -20.14 -22.16
CA ILE A 38 20.41 -19.18 -22.44
C ILE A 38 20.10 -17.80 -21.83
N ASN A 39 18.86 -17.33 -21.99
CA ASN A 39 18.41 -16.06 -21.42
C ASN A 39 17.63 -16.22 -20.10
N GLY A 40 17.52 -17.43 -19.57
CA GLY A 40 16.74 -17.72 -18.36
C GLY A 40 17.18 -16.90 -17.15
N SER A 41 18.50 -16.74 -16.94
CA SER A 41 19.05 -15.92 -15.86
C SER A 41 18.69 -14.44 -16.03
N LYS A 42 18.76 -13.90 -17.25
CA LYS A 42 18.42 -12.51 -17.56
C LYS A 42 16.93 -12.22 -17.36
N PHE A 43 16.04 -13.15 -17.72
CA PHE A 43 14.61 -13.01 -17.50
C PHE A 43 14.20 -13.23 -16.03
N LEU A 44 14.91 -14.11 -15.31
CA LEU A 44 14.75 -14.27 -13.86
C LEU A 44 15.16 -12.99 -13.12
N GLU A 45 16.28 -12.36 -13.52
CA GLU A 45 16.69 -11.05 -13.00
C GLU A 45 15.70 -9.95 -13.37
N LEU A 46 15.27 -9.84 -14.63
CA LEU A 46 14.23 -8.88 -15.04
C LEU A 46 12.91 -9.09 -14.28
N SER A 47 12.53 -10.34 -13.98
CA SER A 47 11.34 -10.66 -13.18
C SER A 47 11.51 -10.30 -11.70
N ASN A 48 12.69 -10.53 -11.13
CA ASN A 48 13.01 -10.14 -9.75
C ASN A 48 13.16 -8.62 -9.60
N HIS A 49 13.49 -7.89 -10.67
CA HIS A 49 13.69 -6.44 -10.65
C HIS A 49 12.49 -5.61 -11.13
N THR A 50 11.44 -6.23 -11.67
CA THR A 50 10.26 -5.50 -12.17
C THR A 50 9.07 -5.63 -11.21
N SER A 51 9.27 -5.24 -9.95
CA SER A 51 8.13 -4.75 -9.16
C SER A 51 7.97 -3.28 -9.49
N VAL A 52 7.15 -2.96 -10.49
CA VAL A 52 6.84 -1.55 -10.83
C VAL A 52 6.05 -0.96 -9.67
N VAL A 53 6.73 -0.20 -8.81
CA VAL A 53 6.09 0.57 -7.75
C VAL A 53 5.60 1.87 -8.36
N THR A 54 4.30 1.97 -8.56
CA THR A 54 3.68 3.20 -9.02
C THR A 54 3.56 4.17 -7.85
N ILE A 55 4.48 5.11 -7.74
CA ILE A 55 4.33 6.24 -6.81
C ILE A 55 3.39 7.25 -7.49
N SER A 56 2.11 7.24 -7.09
CA SER A 56 1.15 8.23 -7.55
C SER A 56 1.56 9.61 -7.04
N MET A 57 1.96 10.51 -7.95
CA MET A 57 2.10 11.94 -7.63
C MET A 57 0.75 12.61 -7.87
N ASP A 58 0.22 13.27 -6.85
CA ASP A 58 -1.05 13.99 -6.99
C ASP A 58 -0.80 15.28 -7.77
N ALA A 59 -1.30 15.34 -8.99
CA ALA A 59 -1.15 16.50 -9.85
C ALA A 59 -1.98 17.68 -9.32
N ALA A 60 -1.36 18.86 -9.22
CA ALA A 60 -2.04 20.09 -8.86
C ALA A 60 -3.03 20.52 -9.98
N ARG A 61 -4.24 20.93 -9.60
CA ARG A 61 -5.26 21.44 -10.55
C ARG A 61 -5.05 22.93 -10.87
N GLY A 62 -5.73 23.49 -11.87
CA GLY A 62 -5.73 24.95 -12.08
C GLY A 62 -6.28 25.71 -10.87
N GLU A 63 -5.68 26.86 -10.54
CA GLU A 63 -6.20 27.78 -9.53
C GLU A 63 -7.38 28.58 -10.11
N ILE A 64 -8.40 28.83 -9.29
CA ILE A 64 -9.53 29.69 -9.68
C ILE A 64 -9.32 31.03 -9.02
N LEU A 65 -9.22 32.07 -9.84
CA LEU A 65 -9.01 33.45 -9.43
C LEU A 65 -10.24 34.28 -9.82
N ASP A 66 -10.53 35.33 -9.05
CA ASP A 66 -11.44 36.40 -9.47
C ASP A 66 -10.78 37.26 -10.57
N SER A 67 -11.58 38.11 -11.20
CA SER A 67 -11.20 39.19 -12.11
C SER A 67 -10.05 40.08 -11.60
N ASP A 68 -9.94 40.29 -10.28
CA ASP A 68 -8.84 41.02 -9.65
C ASP A 68 -7.59 40.17 -9.36
N GLY A 69 -7.62 38.87 -9.68
CA GLY A 69 -6.52 37.92 -9.43
C GLY A 69 -6.51 37.32 -8.02
N ASN A 70 -7.51 37.61 -7.18
CA ASN A 70 -7.64 37.03 -5.85
C ASN A 70 -8.04 35.54 -5.94
N GLY A 71 -7.33 34.68 -5.20
CA GLY A 71 -7.56 33.24 -5.23
C GLY A 71 -8.86 32.84 -4.53
N LEU A 72 -9.81 32.31 -5.29
CA LEU A 72 -11.06 31.72 -4.76
C LEU A 72 -10.86 30.23 -4.42
N ALA A 73 -10.05 29.54 -5.22
CA ALA A 73 -9.68 28.16 -4.95
C ALA A 73 -8.22 27.94 -5.42
N VAL A 74 -7.32 27.90 -4.45
CA VAL A 74 -5.87 27.83 -4.66
C VAL A 74 -5.33 26.49 -4.19
N ASN A 75 -4.16 26.11 -4.68
CA ASN A 75 -3.52 24.89 -4.23
C ASN A 75 -2.48 25.23 -3.17
N LYS A 76 -2.56 24.56 -2.02
CA LYS A 76 -1.52 24.59 -1.01
C LYS A 76 -0.72 23.30 -1.09
N THR A 77 0.61 23.41 -1.12
CA THR A 77 1.48 22.25 -0.95
C THR A 77 1.26 21.67 0.45
N GLY A 78 0.82 20.41 0.49
CA GLY A 78 0.75 19.60 1.70
C GLY A 78 1.89 18.59 1.72
N TYR A 79 2.19 18.08 2.90
CA TYR A 79 3.11 16.97 3.07
C TYR A 79 2.38 15.82 3.76
N ALA A 80 2.65 14.61 3.30
CA ALA A 80 2.16 13.39 3.92
C ALA A 80 3.32 12.48 4.29
N LEU A 81 3.21 11.83 5.43
CA LEU A 81 4.15 10.82 5.89
C LEU A 81 3.62 9.45 5.49
N VAL A 82 4.45 8.69 4.77
CA VAL A 82 4.06 7.44 4.14
C VAL A 82 5.02 6.35 4.56
N PHE A 83 4.48 5.20 4.94
CA PHE A 83 5.26 4.00 5.18
C PHE A 83 5.42 3.19 3.90
N ASN A 84 6.65 2.73 3.65
CA ASN A 84 7.04 1.90 2.53
C ASN A 84 7.66 0.60 3.05
N LYS A 85 7.02 -0.53 2.75
CA LYS A 85 7.47 -1.85 3.24
C LYS A 85 8.87 -2.23 2.75
N ILE A 86 9.24 -1.82 1.54
CA ILE A 86 10.55 -2.12 0.93
C ILE A 86 11.71 -1.50 1.73
N TYR A 87 11.49 -0.33 2.32
CA TYR A 87 12.52 0.40 3.06
C TYR A 87 12.46 0.13 4.56
N MET A 88 11.60 -0.79 5.00
CA MET A 88 11.35 -1.09 6.40
C MET A 88 12.03 -2.40 6.81
N ASP A 89 12.89 -2.35 7.81
CA ASP A 89 13.58 -3.54 8.30
C ASP A 89 12.62 -4.43 9.10
N SER A 90 12.54 -5.72 8.72
CA SER A 90 11.68 -6.72 9.35
C SER A 90 12.07 -6.89 10.83
N GLY A 91 11.21 -6.40 11.74
CA GLY A 91 11.43 -6.42 13.19
C GLY A 91 11.67 -5.04 13.83
N SER A 92 12.03 -4.02 13.05
CA SER A 92 12.16 -2.63 13.54
C SER A 92 10.86 -1.83 13.45
N GLU A 93 9.86 -2.36 12.77
CA GLU A 93 8.61 -1.68 12.40
C GLU A 93 7.91 -1.04 13.61
N ASN A 94 7.71 -1.80 14.68
CA ASN A 94 7.03 -1.32 15.90
C ASN A 94 7.83 -0.18 16.57
N LYS A 95 9.16 -0.23 16.50
CA LYS A 95 10.06 0.81 17.03
C LYS A 95 10.02 2.07 16.16
N THR A 96 9.88 1.93 14.86
CA THR A 96 9.76 3.06 13.95
C THR A 96 8.39 3.74 14.08
N ILE A 97 7.32 2.95 14.18
CA ILE A 97 5.96 3.45 14.41
C ILE A 97 5.90 4.28 15.70
N ILE A 98 6.38 3.74 16.81
CA ILE A 98 6.36 4.47 18.09
C ILE A 98 7.28 5.70 18.07
N GLY A 99 8.41 5.63 17.38
CA GLY A 99 9.31 6.76 17.19
C GLY A 99 8.63 7.90 16.45
N LEU A 100 7.86 7.57 15.40
CA LEU A 100 7.10 8.54 14.62
C LEU A 100 5.94 9.13 15.43
N ILE A 101 5.14 8.30 16.11
CA ILE A 101 4.03 8.76 16.96
C ILE A 101 4.53 9.74 18.02
N ARG A 102 5.62 9.41 18.72
CA ARG A 102 6.23 10.31 19.72
C ARG A 102 6.74 11.62 19.13
N LEU A 103 7.18 11.61 17.87
CA LEU A 103 7.59 12.83 17.18
C LEU A 103 6.38 13.72 16.85
N LEU A 104 5.30 13.13 16.34
CA LEU A 104 4.07 13.85 16.01
C LEU A 104 3.38 14.38 17.28
N ASP A 105 3.29 13.58 18.34
CA ASP A 105 2.73 13.97 19.64
C ASP A 105 3.47 15.20 20.22
N LYS A 106 4.80 15.25 20.10
CA LYS A 106 5.60 16.41 20.55
C LYS A 106 5.29 17.68 19.77
N ARG A 107 4.86 17.55 18.52
CA ARG A 107 4.54 18.69 17.64
C ARG A 107 3.05 19.01 17.61
N GLY A 108 2.21 18.19 18.23
CA GLY A 108 0.76 18.34 18.23
C GLY A 108 0.13 18.02 16.88
N GLU A 109 0.78 17.21 16.06
CA GLU A 109 0.26 16.79 14.77
C GLU A 109 -0.62 15.55 14.88
N LYS A 110 -1.63 15.46 14.02
CA LYS A 110 -2.58 14.35 14.01
C LYS A 110 -2.13 13.31 12.98
N TRP A 111 -2.37 12.05 13.31
CA TRP A 111 -2.21 10.91 12.41
C TRP A 111 -3.53 10.17 12.27
N GLU A 112 -3.65 9.33 11.24
CA GLU A 112 -4.88 8.60 10.96
C GLU A 112 -5.08 7.44 11.93
N ASP A 113 -6.12 7.53 12.77
CA ASP A 113 -6.48 6.52 13.76
C ASP A 113 -7.92 6.05 13.50
N THR A 114 -8.07 4.85 12.93
CA THR A 114 -9.40 4.27 12.65
C THR A 114 -9.72 3.08 13.56
N LEU A 115 -8.88 2.84 14.59
CA LEU A 115 -9.07 1.73 15.50
C LEU A 115 -10.21 2.05 16.48
N PRO A 116 -11.29 1.23 16.52
CA PRO A 116 -12.46 1.48 17.38
C PRO A 116 -12.22 1.09 18.85
N ILE A 117 -10.98 1.19 19.35
CA ILE A 117 -10.57 0.80 20.70
C ILE A 117 -9.86 1.98 21.38
N GLU A 118 -10.36 2.34 22.55
CA GLU A 118 -9.82 3.40 23.40
C GLU A 118 -9.44 2.84 24.78
N ILE A 119 -8.59 3.59 25.49
CA ILE A 119 -8.19 3.27 26.87
C ILE A 119 -9.06 4.10 27.81
N ASN A 120 -9.77 3.43 28.70
CA ASN A 120 -10.52 4.09 29.77
C ASN A 120 -9.57 4.70 30.80
N GLU A 121 -10.07 5.66 31.58
CA GLU A 121 -9.35 6.30 32.70
C GLU A 121 -8.78 5.30 33.74
N LYS A 122 -9.27 4.05 33.72
CA LYS A 122 -8.79 2.94 34.56
C LYS A 122 -7.75 2.03 33.89
N GLY A 123 -7.24 2.39 32.71
CA GLY A 123 -6.27 1.59 31.96
C GLY A 123 -6.83 0.34 31.28
N GLY A 124 -8.17 0.18 31.24
CA GLY A 124 -8.84 -0.91 30.56
C GLY A 124 -9.25 -0.55 29.13
N TYR A 125 -9.17 -1.49 28.21
CA TYR A 125 -9.60 -1.28 26.82
C TYR A 125 -11.12 -1.30 26.70
N GLN A 126 -11.69 -0.28 26.05
CA GLN A 126 -13.12 -0.19 25.75
C GLN A 126 -13.31 0.12 24.26
N PHE A 127 -14.40 -0.40 23.70
CA PHE A 127 -14.82 -0.02 22.35
C PHE A 127 -15.40 1.38 22.34
N LYS A 128 -15.01 2.17 21.34
CA LYS A 128 -15.53 3.52 21.14
C LYS A 128 -17.03 3.48 20.85
N SER A 129 -17.80 4.30 21.57
CA SER A 129 -19.26 4.34 21.45
C SER A 129 -19.65 4.98 20.11
N GLY A 130 -20.33 4.23 19.23
CA GLY A 130 -20.81 4.71 17.91
C GLY A 130 -20.16 4.07 16.68
N GLU A 131 -19.12 3.25 16.84
CA GLU A 131 -18.39 2.62 15.73
C GLU A 131 -18.77 1.14 15.52
N GLU A 132 -20.05 0.80 15.67
CA GLU A 132 -20.54 -0.60 15.59
C GLU A 132 -20.21 -1.30 14.25
N LYS A 133 -20.13 -0.52 13.17
CA LYS A 133 -19.73 -1.03 11.84
C LYS A 133 -18.26 -1.43 11.79
N GLU A 134 -17.37 -0.61 12.34
CA GLU A 134 -15.93 -0.89 12.36
C GLU A 134 -15.62 -1.98 13.38
N ILE A 135 -16.35 -2.06 14.51
CA ILE A 135 -16.27 -3.17 15.46
C ILE A 135 -16.69 -4.49 14.79
N LYS A 136 -17.74 -4.48 13.95
CA LYS A 136 -18.18 -5.66 13.20
C LYS A 136 -17.18 -6.08 12.12
N LYS A 137 -16.52 -5.13 11.45
CA LYS A 137 -15.42 -5.42 10.51
C LYS A 137 -14.18 -5.95 11.22
N LEU A 138 -13.81 -5.37 12.36
CA LEU A 138 -12.71 -5.87 13.19
C LEU A 138 -12.97 -7.32 13.63
N LYS A 139 -14.21 -7.64 13.99
CA LYS A 139 -14.65 -8.98 14.41
C LYS A 139 -14.95 -9.92 13.24
N SER A 140 -14.90 -9.48 11.98
CA SER A 140 -15.21 -10.36 10.85
C SER A 140 -14.09 -11.39 10.62
N LYS A 141 -14.44 -12.44 9.87
CA LYS A 141 -13.51 -13.52 9.48
C LYS A 141 -12.30 -13.01 8.69
N ASP A 142 -12.43 -11.85 8.06
CA ASP A 142 -11.37 -11.25 7.24
C ASP A 142 -10.24 -10.62 8.07
N PHE A 143 -10.44 -10.38 9.37
CA PHE A 143 -9.47 -9.66 10.21
C PHE A 143 -9.01 -10.43 11.46
N LEU A 144 -9.92 -10.69 12.42
CA LEU A 144 -9.56 -11.39 13.68
C LEU A 144 -10.20 -12.78 13.84
N ASP A 145 -11.29 -13.08 13.12
CA ASP A 145 -12.10 -14.31 13.32
C ASP A 145 -12.47 -14.56 14.80
N VAL A 146 -12.80 -13.48 15.54
CA VAL A 146 -13.22 -13.56 16.94
C VAL A 146 -14.76 -13.59 17.05
N ASN A 147 -15.26 -14.22 18.11
CA ASN A 147 -16.70 -14.33 18.36
C ASN A 147 -17.35 -12.93 18.47
N SER A 148 -18.63 -12.81 18.08
CA SER A 148 -19.36 -11.53 18.07
C SER A 148 -19.39 -10.84 19.45
N TYR A 149 -19.31 -11.63 20.52
CA TYR A 149 -19.29 -11.18 21.91
C TYR A 149 -17.90 -10.85 22.47
N ALA A 150 -16.83 -10.96 21.67
CA ALA A 150 -15.47 -10.69 22.14
C ALA A 150 -15.34 -9.27 22.71
N THR A 151 -14.66 -9.18 23.87
CA THR A 151 -14.42 -7.93 24.59
C THR A 151 -13.26 -7.17 23.96
N ALA A 152 -13.22 -5.84 24.09
CA ALA A 152 -12.12 -5.02 23.57
C ALA A 152 -10.74 -5.47 24.09
N ALA A 153 -10.66 -5.92 25.34
CA ALA A 153 -9.45 -6.48 25.92
C ALA A 153 -8.99 -7.79 25.25
N GLU A 154 -9.93 -8.66 24.85
CA GLU A 154 -9.61 -9.90 24.15
C GLU A 154 -9.12 -9.60 22.73
N CYS A 155 -9.82 -8.70 22.00
CA CYS A 155 -9.39 -8.25 20.69
C CYS A 155 -7.99 -7.61 20.73
N MET A 156 -7.73 -6.76 21.72
CA MET A 156 -6.41 -6.15 21.92
C MET A 156 -5.33 -7.20 22.21
N LYS A 157 -5.65 -8.24 22.98
CA LYS A 157 -4.69 -9.33 23.24
C LYS A 157 -4.35 -10.08 21.96
N TYR A 158 -5.35 -10.46 21.17
CA TYR A 158 -5.12 -11.12 19.88
C TYR A 158 -4.31 -10.24 18.90
N LEU A 159 -4.61 -8.94 18.84
CA LEU A 159 -3.86 -7.99 18.02
C LEU A 159 -2.42 -7.83 18.54
N ALA A 160 -2.23 -7.81 19.85
CA ALA A 160 -0.91 -7.68 20.46
C ALA A 160 -0.03 -8.90 20.20
N ASP A 161 -0.62 -10.10 20.24
CA ASP A 161 0.06 -11.34 19.90
C ASP A 161 0.36 -11.42 18.39
N GLN A 162 -0.56 -10.97 17.54
CA GLN A 162 -0.36 -10.97 16.08
C GLN A 162 0.79 -10.03 15.64
N TYR A 163 0.92 -8.87 16.27
CA TYR A 163 1.91 -7.86 15.90
C TYR A 163 3.15 -7.83 16.81
N ASP A 164 3.28 -8.79 17.72
CA ASP A 164 4.37 -8.91 18.71
C ASP A 164 4.65 -7.58 19.45
N CYS A 165 3.61 -6.99 20.05
CA CYS A 165 3.71 -5.73 20.79
C CYS A 165 3.51 -5.88 22.32
N ASN A 166 3.80 -7.08 22.84
CA ASN A 166 3.68 -7.44 24.26
C ASN A 166 4.70 -6.76 25.20
N GLY A 167 5.69 -6.02 24.66
CA GLY A 167 6.74 -5.34 25.43
C GLY A 167 6.53 -3.84 25.71
N TYR A 168 5.39 -3.27 25.29
CA TYR A 168 5.14 -1.83 25.36
C TYR A 168 4.14 -1.45 26.46
N SER A 169 4.07 -0.15 26.79
CA SER A 169 3.04 0.36 27.72
C SER A 169 1.65 0.19 27.11
N ALA A 170 0.59 0.08 27.93
CA ALA A 170 -0.77 -0.12 27.41
C ALA A 170 -1.20 0.93 26.37
N LYS A 171 -0.75 2.19 26.55
CA LYS A 171 -0.96 3.28 25.59
C LYS A 171 -0.19 3.03 24.29
N ASP A 172 1.10 2.78 24.40
CA ASP A 172 1.96 2.52 23.24
C ASP A 172 1.51 1.28 22.45
N THR A 173 1.07 0.21 23.14
CA THR A 173 0.51 -1.00 22.52
C THR A 173 -0.74 -0.65 21.71
N ARG A 174 -1.66 0.14 22.26
CA ARG A 174 -2.86 0.59 21.55
C ARG A 174 -2.52 1.42 20.31
N ASP A 175 -1.57 2.34 20.43
CA ASP A 175 -1.18 3.22 19.34
C ASP A 175 -0.48 2.44 18.21
N ILE A 176 0.42 1.50 18.55
CA ILE A 176 1.04 0.59 17.58
C ILE A 176 -0.03 -0.27 16.89
N VAL A 177 -0.95 -0.86 17.66
CA VAL A 177 -2.02 -1.70 17.11
C VAL A 177 -2.92 -0.90 16.17
N SER A 178 -3.21 0.37 16.47
CA SER A 178 -4.02 1.21 15.58
C SER A 178 -3.34 1.41 14.23
N VAL A 179 -2.06 1.78 14.24
CA VAL A 179 -1.30 1.97 12.99
C VAL A 179 -1.19 0.66 12.20
N ARG A 180 -0.89 -0.45 12.87
CA ARG A 180 -0.81 -1.77 12.22
C ARG A 180 -2.14 -2.23 11.66
N TYR A 181 -3.22 -1.98 12.39
CA TYR A 181 -4.58 -2.26 11.93
C TYR A 181 -4.90 -1.48 10.65
N ASN A 182 -4.62 -0.17 10.63
CA ASN A 182 -4.81 0.66 9.45
C ASN A 182 -3.94 0.19 8.27
N MET A 183 -2.67 -0.15 8.51
CA MET A 183 -1.80 -0.74 7.48
C MET A 183 -2.42 -2.01 6.88
N THR A 184 -2.93 -2.92 7.71
CA THR A 184 -3.59 -4.14 7.21
C THR A 184 -4.88 -3.83 6.46
N LYS A 185 -5.68 -2.87 6.94
CA LYS A 185 -6.96 -2.44 6.34
C LYS A 185 -6.77 -1.81 4.96
N ASP A 186 -5.71 -1.03 4.77
CA ASP A 186 -5.39 -0.35 3.51
C ASP A 186 -4.60 -1.24 2.54
N GLY A 187 -4.34 -2.51 2.92
CA GLY A 187 -3.63 -3.46 2.07
C GLY A 187 -2.14 -3.16 1.92
N PHE A 188 -1.51 -2.63 2.99
CA PHE A 188 -0.09 -2.31 3.03
C PHE A 188 0.76 -3.50 2.58
N SER A 189 1.54 -3.29 1.54
CA SER A 189 2.35 -4.32 0.89
C SER A 189 3.62 -3.72 0.30
N ASN A 190 4.43 -4.54 -0.37
CA ASN A 190 5.62 -4.03 -1.07
C ASN A 190 5.26 -3.06 -2.20
N SER A 191 4.06 -3.19 -2.77
CA SER A 191 3.59 -2.36 -3.88
C SER A 191 2.64 -1.25 -3.42
N THR A 192 2.02 -1.40 -2.25
CA THR A 192 1.03 -0.46 -1.72
C THR A 192 1.59 0.20 -0.45
N PRO A 193 2.07 1.45 -0.55
CA PRO A 193 2.48 2.19 0.63
C PRO A 193 1.28 2.63 1.47
N TYR A 194 1.50 2.85 2.76
CA TYR A 194 0.46 3.28 3.70
C TYR A 194 0.66 4.75 4.11
N THR A 195 -0.35 5.59 3.94
CA THR A 195 -0.31 7.00 4.39
C THR A 195 -0.62 7.05 5.88
N PHE A 196 0.32 7.52 6.69
CA PHE A 196 0.19 7.57 8.14
C PHE A 196 -0.40 8.89 8.65
N ALA A 197 0.05 9.99 8.07
CA ALA A 197 -0.40 11.32 8.44
C ALA A 197 -0.43 12.21 7.21
N GLU A 198 -1.52 12.96 7.06
CA GLU A 198 -1.71 13.98 6.03
C GLU A 198 -1.62 15.38 6.65
N ASP A 199 -1.29 16.38 5.81
CA ASP A 199 -1.22 17.79 6.21
C ASP A 199 -0.18 18.04 7.34
N VAL A 200 0.96 17.37 7.22
CA VAL A 200 2.10 17.48 8.13
C VAL A 200 2.87 18.78 7.85
N ASP A 201 3.34 19.44 8.91
CA ASP A 201 4.10 20.67 8.75
C ASP A 201 5.47 20.43 8.10
N LYS A 202 5.92 21.41 7.32
CA LYS A 202 7.20 21.32 6.59
C LYS A 202 8.38 21.06 7.53
N ASP A 203 8.39 21.67 8.71
CA ASP A 203 9.48 21.50 9.65
C ASP A 203 9.48 20.09 10.26
N THR A 204 8.30 19.47 10.43
CA THR A 204 8.21 18.08 10.92
C THR A 204 8.75 17.12 9.89
N VAL A 205 8.36 17.31 8.63
CA VAL A 205 8.86 16.55 7.49
C VAL A 205 10.37 16.67 7.34
N LEU A 206 10.93 17.86 7.55
CA LEU A 206 12.37 18.06 7.55
C LEU A 206 13.05 17.24 8.65
N ILE A 207 12.54 17.28 9.89
CA ILE A 207 13.07 16.50 11.02
C ILE A 207 12.99 14.99 10.72
N VAL A 208 11.89 14.52 10.15
CA VAL A 208 11.73 13.11 9.75
C VAL A 208 12.78 12.74 8.69
N SER A 209 12.99 13.60 7.69
CA SER A 209 13.96 13.39 6.62
C SER A 209 15.40 13.33 7.14
N GLU A 210 15.75 14.21 8.08
CA GLU A 210 17.05 14.22 8.76
C GLU A 210 17.27 12.95 9.61
N ASN A 211 16.20 12.41 10.19
CA ASN A 211 16.25 11.20 11.00
C ASN A 211 15.93 9.92 10.20
N SER A 212 15.95 9.97 8.87
CA SER A 212 15.65 8.84 7.97
C SER A 212 16.43 7.56 8.31
N ASN A 213 17.67 7.68 8.78
CA ASN A 213 18.48 6.52 9.24
C ASN A 213 17.88 5.80 10.46
N LYS A 214 17.20 6.52 11.36
CA LYS A 214 16.54 5.93 12.55
C LYS A 214 15.09 5.55 12.28
N LEU A 215 14.49 6.18 11.27
CA LEU A 215 13.09 6.07 10.87
C LEU A 215 12.99 5.34 9.53
N GLN A 216 13.61 4.16 9.46
CA GLN A 216 13.63 3.34 8.25
C GLN A 216 12.20 2.90 7.87
N GLY A 217 11.89 3.01 6.58
CA GLY A 217 10.56 2.69 6.06
C GLY A 217 9.64 3.89 5.95
N ILE A 218 10.03 5.08 6.44
CA ILE A 218 9.23 6.30 6.31
C ILE A 218 9.72 7.11 5.11
N SER A 219 8.78 7.61 4.32
CA SER A 219 9.04 8.48 3.18
C SER A 219 8.07 9.64 3.19
N VAL A 220 8.52 10.77 2.66
CA VAL A 220 7.73 11.98 2.55
C VAL A 220 7.09 12.00 1.16
N LYS A 221 5.76 12.12 1.12
CA LYS A 221 5.02 12.36 -0.11
C LYS A 221 4.57 13.82 -0.13
N ILE A 222 4.89 14.52 -1.22
CA ILE A 222 4.35 15.85 -1.47
C ILE A 222 2.91 15.67 -1.98
N THR A 223 1.95 16.25 -1.27
CA THR A 223 0.55 16.24 -1.64
C THR A 223 0.11 17.67 -1.98
N THR A 224 -1.03 17.79 -2.65
CA THR A 224 -1.62 19.11 -2.94
C THR A 224 -3.00 19.16 -2.31
N LYS A 225 -3.21 20.08 -1.38
CA LYS A 225 -4.50 20.31 -0.73
C LYS A 225 -5.16 21.55 -1.33
N ARG A 226 -6.43 21.43 -1.71
CA ARG A 226 -7.20 22.58 -2.17
C ARG A 226 -7.52 23.47 -0.98
N LEU A 227 -7.14 24.73 -1.06
CA LEU A 227 -7.47 25.75 -0.08
C LEU A 227 -8.48 26.71 -0.72
N TYR A 228 -9.55 26.99 0.03
CA TYR A 228 -10.54 28.01 -0.30
C TYR A 228 -10.33 29.14 0.71
N PRO A 229 -9.60 30.21 0.37
CA PRO A 229 -9.31 31.29 1.30
C PRO A 229 -10.58 31.90 1.89
N ASP A 230 -11.63 31.97 1.07
CA ASP A 230 -12.95 32.44 1.43
C ASP A 230 -13.99 31.31 1.26
N GLY A 231 -13.96 30.36 2.19
CA GLY A 231 -14.74 29.11 2.10
C GLY A 231 -16.27 29.27 2.13
N THR A 232 -16.79 30.45 2.50
CA THR A 232 -18.22 30.78 2.48
C THR A 232 -18.67 31.41 1.16
N LEU A 233 -17.74 31.86 0.33
CA LEU A 233 -18.05 32.46 -0.96
C LEU A 233 -18.31 31.38 -2.00
N LEU A 234 -19.52 31.39 -2.54
CA LEU A 234 -19.95 30.61 -3.70
C LEU A 234 -19.68 29.08 -3.61
N PRO A 235 -19.93 28.38 -2.48
CA PRO A 235 -19.66 26.95 -2.37
C PRO A 235 -20.47 26.12 -3.38
N HIS A 236 -21.65 26.60 -3.79
CA HIS A 236 -22.47 25.96 -4.83
C HIS A 236 -21.91 26.10 -6.26
N ILE A 237 -21.09 27.12 -6.53
CA ILE A 237 -20.49 27.36 -7.85
C ILE A 237 -19.09 26.75 -7.93
N LEU A 238 -18.29 26.95 -6.88
CA LEU A 238 -16.93 26.40 -6.80
C LEU A 238 -16.92 24.89 -6.55
N GLY A 239 -17.97 24.38 -5.90
CA GLY A 239 -18.07 22.99 -5.45
C GLY A 239 -17.10 22.68 -4.30
N THR A 240 -17.33 21.56 -3.65
CA THR A 240 -16.42 21.00 -2.63
C THR A 240 -15.66 19.82 -3.22
N ILE A 241 -14.39 19.67 -2.86
CA ILE A 241 -13.73 18.38 -3.03
C ILE A 241 -14.36 17.39 -2.03
N GLY A 242 -14.62 16.16 -2.47
CA GLY A 242 -15.01 15.09 -1.56
C GLY A 242 -13.87 14.81 -0.59
N ALA A 243 -14.20 14.68 0.70
CA ALA A 243 -13.28 14.21 1.73
C ALA A 243 -13.00 12.72 1.53
#